data_AF-A0A9Q7R0R7-F1
#
_entry.id   AF-A0A9Q7R0R7-F1
#
_cell.length_a   1.000
_cell.length_b   1.000
_cell.length_c   1.000
_cell.angle_alpha   90.00
_cell.angle_beta   90.00
_cell.angle_gamma   90.00
#
_symmetry.space_group_name_H-M   'P 1'
#
loop_
_entity.id
_entity.type
_entity.pdbx_description
1 polymer ?
#
loop_
_entity_poly.entity_id
_entity_poly.type
_entity_poly.pdbx_seq_one_letter_code
_entity_poly.pdbx_strand_id
1 'polypeptide(L)'
;MDARQFAFLARQPSATLQARDTFWGLSKRGLAFILANVMFWQPVVAMADGIVVNGSGTTLGQAGNGVPIVNIATPNGSGLSHNKFSDYNVGQQGLILNNATGRTQETQLGGIILGNSNLGGRAANVILNEVNGGSPSQLKGYTEVA
;
A
#
# COMPACT_ATOMS: atom_id res chain seq x y z
N MET A 1 -57.78 64.26 1.39
CA MET A 1 -57.91 62.81 1.67
C MET A 1 -57.08 62.13 0.60
N ASP A 2 -55.93 61.55 0.90
CA ASP A 2 -55.90 60.15 1.31
C ASP A 2 -54.66 59.82 2.16
N ALA A 3 -54.83 59.84 3.48
CA ALA A 3 -53.96 59.14 4.42
C ALA A 3 -54.29 57.63 4.49
N ARG A 4 -54.82 57.05 3.41
CA ARG A 4 -55.32 55.67 3.38
C ARG A 4 -54.31 54.64 2.86
N GLN A 5 -53.18 55.07 2.31
CA GLN A 5 -52.17 54.13 1.82
C GLN A 5 -51.22 53.61 2.90
N PHE A 6 -51.02 54.33 4.01
CA PHE A 6 -50.13 53.87 5.09
C PHE A 6 -50.79 52.84 6.03
N ALA A 7 -52.10 52.63 5.93
CA ALA A 7 -52.82 51.68 6.78
C ALA A 7 -52.74 50.22 6.29
N PHE A 8 -52.19 49.97 5.10
CA PHE A 8 -52.15 48.62 4.51
C PHE A 8 -50.96 47.77 4.98
N LEU A 9 -49.87 48.38 5.46
CA LEU A 9 -48.65 47.65 5.84
C LEU A 9 -48.62 47.18 7.30
N ALA A 10 -49.60 47.55 8.13
CA ALA A 10 -49.62 47.23 9.56
C ALA A 10 -50.42 45.96 9.94
N ARG A 11 -50.93 45.20 8.97
CA ARG A 11 -51.73 43.97 9.20
C ARG A 11 -51.22 42.74 8.45
N GLN A 12 -49.91 42.59 8.30
CA GLN A 12 -49.37 41.26 7.97
C GLN A 12 -49.08 40.52 9.27
N PRO A 13 -49.70 39.35 9.52
CA PRO A 13 -49.34 38.53 10.67
C PRO A 13 -47.87 38.15 10.51
N SER A 14 -47.05 38.48 11.51
CA SER A 14 -45.66 38.06 11.55
C SER A 14 -45.60 36.55 11.33
N ALA A 15 -44.92 36.13 10.26
CA ALA A 15 -44.73 34.72 9.97
C ALA A 15 -44.13 34.05 11.21
N THR A 16 -44.81 33.05 11.75
CA THR A 16 -44.31 32.23 12.84
C THR A 16 -43.03 31.54 12.35
N LEU A 17 -41.89 31.89 12.96
CA LEU A 17 -40.66 31.15 12.75
C LEU A 17 -40.88 29.71 13.22
N GLN A 18 -41.01 28.79 12.28
CA GLN A 18 -40.89 27.36 12.57
C GLN A 18 -39.43 27.10 12.98
N ALA A 19 -39.18 27.08 14.28
CA ALA A 19 -37.95 26.52 14.82
C ALA A 19 -37.96 25.03 14.46
N ARG A 20 -37.10 24.65 13.50
CA ARG A 20 -36.88 23.25 13.18
C ARG A 20 -36.00 22.66 14.29
N ASP A 21 -36.61 22.35 15.42
CA ASP A 21 -35.96 21.82 16.63
C ASP A 21 -35.43 20.38 16.49
N THR A 22 -35.29 19.89 15.27
CA THR A 22 -34.63 18.61 15.04
C THR A 22 -33.81 18.70 13.76
N PHE A 23 -32.61 19.26 13.92
CA PHE A 23 -31.53 19.02 12.98
C PHE A 23 -31.22 17.52 13.02
N TRP A 24 -31.66 16.78 11.99
CA TRP A 24 -31.27 15.40 11.68
C TRP A 24 -29.77 15.28 11.36
N GLY A 25 -28.92 15.90 12.16
CA GLY A 25 -27.48 15.95 11.98
C GLY A 25 -26.72 15.26 13.08
N LEU A 26 -27.37 14.72 14.12
CA LEU A 26 -26.67 13.92 15.13
C LEU A 26 -26.10 12.62 14.52
N SER A 27 -26.86 11.96 13.64
CA SER A 27 -26.39 10.78 12.90
C SER A 27 -25.29 11.12 11.89
N LYS A 28 -25.41 12.24 11.18
CA LYS A 28 -24.40 12.69 10.21
C LYS A 28 -23.12 13.20 10.88
N ARG A 29 -23.23 13.87 12.04
CA ARG A 29 -22.08 14.31 12.84
C ARG A 29 -21.39 13.13 13.51
N GLY A 30 -22.14 12.16 14.02
CA GLY A 30 -21.57 10.91 14.54
C GLY A 30 -20.80 10.14 13.47
N LEU A 31 -21.37 10.02 12.26
CA LEU A 31 -20.68 9.44 11.11
C LEU A 31 -19.40 10.23 10.76
N ALA A 32 -19.46 11.56 10.75
CA ALA A 32 -18.31 12.41 10.48
C ALA A 32 -17.21 12.29 11.55
N PHE A 33 -17.57 12.16 12.83
CA PHE A 33 -16.61 11.92 13.91
C PHE A 33 -16.00 10.51 13.81
N ILE A 34 -16.78 9.49 13.46
CA ILE A 34 -16.25 8.14 13.22
C ILE A 34 -15.28 8.17 12.04
N LEU A 35 -15.64 8.80 10.91
CA LEU A 35 -14.75 8.90 9.75
C LEU A 35 -13.48 9.71 10.05
N ALA A 36 -13.60 10.82 10.78
CA ALA A 36 -12.45 11.63 11.19
C ALA A 36 -11.53 10.85 12.15
N ASN A 37 -12.07 10.12 13.13
CA ASN A 37 -11.28 9.27 14.02
C ASN A 37 -10.68 8.08 13.26
N VAL A 38 -11.43 7.44 12.37
CA VAL A 38 -10.91 6.38 11.49
C VAL A 38 -9.72 6.92 10.70
N MET A 39 -9.82 8.10 10.08
CA MET A 39 -8.72 8.73 9.32
C MET A 39 -7.54 9.16 10.20
N PHE A 40 -7.78 9.66 11.42
CA PHE A 40 -6.73 10.14 12.33
C PHE A 40 -6.02 8.99 13.07
N TRP A 41 -6.69 7.84 13.25
CA TRP A 41 -6.16 6.65 13.91
C TRP A 41 -5.65 5.57 12.95
N GLN A 42 -5.74 5.77 11.63
CA GLN A 42 -4.95 4.92 10.73
C GLN A 42 -3.49 5.29 10.96
N PRO A 43 -2.62 4.36 11.39
CA PRO A 43 -1.22 4.57 11.12
C PRO A 43 -1.14 4.62 9.59
N VAL A 44 -0.76 5.76 9.04
CA VAL A 44 -0.26 5.84 7.66
C VAL A 44 1.05 5.07 7.66
N VAL A 45 0.96 3.74 7.67
CA VAL A 45 2.06 2.88 7.31
C VAL A 45 2.10 2.84 5.79
N ALA A 46 2.24 4.02 5.18
CA ALA A 46 2.88 4.11 3.88
C ALA A 46 4.40 4.04 4.11
N MET A 47 4.86 2.97 4.77
CA MET A 47 6.23 2.53 4.63
C MET A 47 6.28 1.84 3.27
N ALA A 48 6.35 2.63 2.21
CA ALA A 48 6.77 2.13 0.92
C ALA A 48 8.28 1.84 1.01
N ASP A 49 8.66 0.82 1.78
CA ASP A 49 9.98 0.18 1.69
C ASP A 49 10.10 -0.67 0.40
N GLY A 50 9.16 -0.48 -0.54
CA GLY A 50 9.50 -0.03 -1.88
C GLY A 50 10.22 -1.04 -2.74
N ILE A 51 9.61 -2.21 -2.94
CA ILE A 51 9.94 -3.09 -4.06
C ILE A 51 8.76 -3.08 -5.01
N VAL A 52 8.96 -2.54 -6.20
CA VAL A 52 7.95 -2.46 -7.25
C VAL A 52 8.52 -3.19 -8.46
N VAL A 53 8.01 -4.38 -8.74
CA VAL A 53 8.43 -5.17 -9.90
C VAL A 53 7.96 -4.51 -11.19
N ASN A 54 8.85 -4.42 -12.18
CA ASN A 54 8.60 -3.85 -13.49
C ASN A 54 8.93 -4.86 -14.60
N GLY A 55 8.12 -5.92 -14.70
CA GLY A 55 8.27 -6.96 -15.71
C GLY A 55 7.49 -8.23 -15.37
N SER A 56 7.45 -9.16 -16.32
CA SER A 56 6.90 -10.50 -16.12
C SER A 56 7.99 -11.46 -15.63
N GLY A 57 7.65 -12.35 -14.69
CA GLY A 57 8.53 -13.45 -14.27
C GLY A 57 9.22 -13.26 -12.92
N THR A 58 9.32 -12.02 -12.41
CA THR A 58 9.66 -11.76 -11.01
C THR A 58 8.38 -11.57 -10.22
N THR A 59 8.25 -12.19 -9.05
CA THR A 59 7.07 -12.00 -8.18
C THR A 59 7.48 -11.70 -6.75
N LEU A 60 6.60 -11.01 -6.02
CA LEU A 60 6.82 -10.67 -4.61
C LEU A 60 5.98 -11.58 -3.72
N GLY A 61 6.57 -11.95 -2.60
CA GLY A 61 5.93 -12.62 -1.48
C GLY A 61 6.46 -12.08 -0.17
N GLN A 62 6.08 -12.73 0.93
CA GLN A 62 6.59 -12.43 2.25
C GLN A 62 6.78 -13.75 3.01
N ALA A 63 7.83 -13.79 3.82
CA ALA A 63 8.06 -14.86 4.78
C ALA A 63 7.02 -14.80 5.91
N GLY A 64 6.92 -15.87 6.70
CA GLY A 64 5.98 -15.94 7.83
C GLY A 64 6.20 -14.85 8.89
N ASN A 65 7.42 -14.31 8.98
CA ASN A 65 7.79 -13.21 9.87
C ASN A 65 7.75 -11.82 9.21
N GLY A 66 7.26 -11.71 7.97
CA GLY A 66 7.07 -10.45 7.27
C GLY A 66 8.27 -9.94 6.46
N VAL A 67 9.41 -10.65 6.45
CA VAL A 67 10.53 -10.30 5.57
C VAL A 67 10.07 -10.44 4.10
N PRO A 68 10.26 -9.41 3.25
CA PRO A 68 9.88 -9.51 1.84
C PRO A 68 10.70 -10.57 1.11
N ILE A 69 10.05 -11.26 0.17
CA ILE A 69 10.66 -12.27 -0.69
C ILE A 69 10.48 -11.84 -2.15
N VAL A 70 11.59 -11.79 -2.89
CA VAL A 70 11.58 -11.70 -4.35
C VAL A 70 11.77 -13.11 -4.90
N ASN A 71 10.73 -13.67 -5.49
CA ASN A 71 10.87 -14.83 -6.35
C ASN A 71 11.47 -14.37 -7.67
N ILE A 72 12.77 -14.66 -7.84
CA ILE A 72 13.50 -14.24 -9.02
C ILE A 72 12.95 -14.90 -10.29
N ALA A 73 13.18 -14.26 -11.43
CA ALA A 73 12.78 -14.77 -12.73
C ALA A 73 13.54 -16.04 -13.10
N THR A 74 12.96 -16.83 -14.01
CA THR A 74 13.60 -18.01 -14.60
C THR A 74 14.98 -17.63 -15.16
N PRO A 75 16.05 -18.34 -14.80
CA PRO A 75 17.37 -18.08 -15.36
C PRO A 75 17.40 -18.39 -16.86
N ASN A 76 18.11 -17.58 -17.64
CA ASN A 76 18.33 -17.84 -19.06
C ASN A 76 19.34 -18.99 -19.28
N GLY A 77 19.70 -19.25 -20.55
CA GLY A 77 20.65 -20.32 -20.91
C GLY A 77 21.99 -20.25 -20.19
N SER A 78 22.51 -19.05 -19.91
CA SER A 78 23.76 -18.82 -19.18
C SER A 78 23.60 -18.85 -17.65
N GLY A 79 22.38 -19.05 -17.14
CA GLY A 79 22.07 -19.03 -15.71
C GLY A 79 21.91 -17.62 -15.13
N LEU A 80 21.68 -16.60 -15.95
CA LEU A 80 21.36 -15.25 -15.49
C LEU A 80 19.86 -15.12 -15.27
N SER A 81 19.45 -14.80 -14.05
CA SER A 81 18.10 -14.32 -13.73
C SER A 81 18.08 -12.80 -13.78
N HIS A 82 17.26 -12.23 -14.66
CA HIS A 82 17.15 -10.78 -14.83
C HIS A 82 15.82 -10.30 -14.27
N ASN A 83 15.88 -9.52 -13.20
CA ASN A 83 14.75 -9.00 -12.46
C ASN A 83 14.72 -7.49 -12.61
N LYS A 84 13.58 -6.94 -13.03
CA LYS A 84 13.41 -5.51 -13.29
C LYS A 84 12.49 -4.90 -12.24
N PHE A 85 12.86 -3.73 -11.75
CA PHE A 85 12.14 -3.02 -10.71
C PHE A 85 12.00 -1.54 -11.05
N SER A 86 10.83 -0.95 -10.78
CA SER A 86 10.69 0.51 -10.74
C SER A 86 11.33 1.08 -9.48
N ASP A 87 11.17 0.38 -8.35
CA ASP A 87 11.79 0.72 -7.07
C ASP A 87 12.34 -0.56 -6.45
N TYR A 88 13.56 -0.50 -5.90
CA TYR A 88 14.18 -1.62 -5.20
C TYR A 88 14.86 -1.09 -3.93
N ASN A 89 14.25 -1.34 -2.79
CA ASN A 89 14.77 -0.95 -1.49
C ASN A 89 14.84 -2.17 -0.57
N VAL A 90 15.82 -2.16 0.33
CA VAL A 90 15.98 -3.18 1.37
C VAL A 90 15.84 -2.48 2.71
N GLY A 91 14.72 -2.73 3.40
CA GLY A 91 14.48 -2.20 4.73
C GLY A 91 15.37 -2.87 5.78
N GLN A 92 15.25 -2.45 7.04
CA GLN A 92 16.07 -2.99 8.14
C GLN A 92 15.79 -4.48 8.41
N GLN A 93 14.55 -4.94 8.17
CA GLN A 93 14.17 -6.35 8.20
C GLN A 93 14.87 -7.22 7.14
N GLY A 94 15.53 -6.59 6.16
CA GLY A 94 16.19 -7.27 5.06
C GLY A 94 15.26 -7.65 3.92
N LEU A 95 15.80 -8.44 2.98
CA LEU A 95 15.15 -8.91 1.77
C LEU A 95 15.67 -10.29 1.40
N ILE A 96 14.80 -11.19 0.96
CA ILE A 96 15.20 -12.50 0.47
C ILE A 96 15.04 -12.55 -1.05
N LEU A 97 16.10 -12.92 -1.76
CA LEU A 97 16.08 -13.33 -3.17
C LEU A 97 15.92 -14.85 -3.21
N ASN A 98 14.73 -15.31 -3.55
CA ASN A 98 14.40 -16.74 -3.54
C ASN A 98 14.95 -17.44 -4.78
N ASN A 99 16.11 -18.07 -4.64
CA ASN A 99 16.77 -18.89 -5.67
C ASN A 99 16.60 -20.40 -5.39
N ALA A 100 15.65 -20.77 -4.52
CA ALA A 100 15.46 -22.15 -4.09
C ALA A 100 14.67 -22.98 -5.11
N THR A 101 15.23 -24.15 -5.47
CA THR A 101 14.60 -25.11 -6.41
C THR A 101 13.84 -26.24 -5.71
N GLY A 102 14.07 -26.45 -4.41
CA GLY A 102 13.35 -27.42 -3.59
C GLY A 102 11.91 -26.98 -3.29
N ARG A 103 11.12 -27.82 -2.61
CA ARG A 103 9.77 -27.42 -2.17
C ARG A 103 9.79 -26.32 -1.10
N THR A 104 10.79 -26.36 -0.23
CA THR A 104 11.00 -25.44 0.87
C THR A 104 12.49 -25.17 1.04
N GLN A 105 12.84 -24.02 1.59
CA GLN A 105 14.21 -23.63 1.89
C GLN A 105 14.26 -22.93 3.25
N GLU A 106 15.26 -23.25 4.06
CA GLU A 106 15.53 -22.53 5.30
C GLU A 106 16.36 -21.28 5.00
N THR A 107 15.93 -20.13 5.53
CA THR A 107 16.58 -18.83 5.38
C THR A 107 16.85 -18.22 6.75
N GLN A 108 17.91 -17.44 6.85
CA GLN A 108 18.31 -16.76 8.08
C GLN A 108 17.36 -15.59 8.41
N LEU A 109 16.92 -14.86 7.39
CA LEU A 109 16.04 -13.70 7.56
C LEU A 109 14.58 -14.11 7.70
N GLY A 110 14.10 -15.14 6.99
CA GLY A 110 12.68 -15.48 6.86
C GLY A 110 12.24 -16.79 7.48
N GLY A 111 13.17 -17.57 8.05
CA GLY A 111 12.89 -18.96 8.44
C GLY A 111 12.62 -19.83 7.22
N ILE A 112 11.66 -20.76 7.33
CA ILE A 112 11.31 -21.63 6.20
C ILE A 112 10.43 -20.88 5.19
N ILE A 113 10.89 -20.80 3.96
CA ILE A 113 10.13 -20.26 2.81
C ILE A 113 9.77 -21.38 1.83
N LEU A 114 8.79 -21.13 0.97
CA LEU A 114 8.47 -22.00 -0.16
C LEU A 114 9.48 -21.80 -1.29
N GLY A 115 9.75 -22.87 -2.05
CA GLY A 115 10.59 -22.79 -3.24
C GLY A 115 10.01 -21.89 -4.33
N ASN A 116 10.89 -21.41 -5.20
CA ASN A 116 10.51 -20.52 -6.28
C ASN A 116 10.04 -21.31 -7.51
N SER A 117 8.74 -21.28 -7.79
CA SER A 117 8.13 -21.97 -8.93
C SER A 117 8.60 -21.44 -10.29
N ASN A 118 9.18 -20.24 -10.37
CA ASN A 118 9.69 -19.66 -11.61
C ASN A 118 10.93 -20.41 -12.13
N LEU A 119 11.67 -21.11 -11.27
CA LEU A 119 12.97 -21.68 -11.61
C LEU A 119 12.90 -22.99 -12.40
N GLY A 120 11.74 -23.68 -12.38
CA GLY A 120 11.58 -24.95 -13.09
C GLY A 120 12.62 -26.02 -12.69
N GLY A 121 13.15 -25.95 -11.47
CA GLY A 121 14.19 -26.85 -10.97
C GLY A 121 15.64 -26.42 -11.22
N ARG A 122 15.89 -25.28 -11.89
CA ARG A 122 17.24 -24.76 -12.13
C ARG A 122 17.45 -23.42 -11.43
N ALA A 123 18.39 -23.38 -10.49
CA ALA A 123 18.79 -22.16 -9.81
C ALA A 123 19.55 -21.20 -10.77
N ALA A 124 19.47 -19.91 -10.49
CA ALA A 124 20.29 -18.89 -11.12
C ALA A 124 21.73 -18.99 -10.62
N ASN A 125 22.68 -18.80 -11.54
CA ASN A 125 24.09 -18.58 -11.22
C ASN A 125 24.36 -17.11 -10.91
N VAL A 126 23.66 -16.22 -11.59
CA VAL A 126 23.77 -14.76 -11.43
C VAL A 126 22.37 -14.19 -11.32
N ILE A 127 22.16 -13.34 -10.31
CA ILE A 127 20.91 -12.61 -10.13
C ILE A 127 21.21 -11.14 -10.42
N LEU A 128 20.62 -10.62 -11.49
CA LEU A 128 20.68 -9.22 -11.86
C LEU A 128 19.37 -8.54 -11.43
N ASN A 129 19.49 -7.56 -10.53
CA ASN A 129 18.40 -6.67 -10.14
C ASN A 129 18.63 -5.32 -10.83
N GLU A 130 17.84 -5.03 -11.86
CA GLU A 130 17.89 -3.78 -12.61
C GLU A 130 16.78 -2.86 -12.11
N VAL A 131 17.16 -1.66 -11.66
CA VAL A 131 16.22 -0.59 -11.35
C VAL A 131 16.10 0.32 -12.54
N ASN A 132 14.89 0.45 -13.10
CA ASN A 132 14.61 1.29 -14.26
C ASN A 132 13.64 2.45 -13.95
N GLY A 133 13.32 2.68 -12.66
CA GLY A 133 12.63 3.88 -12.20
C GLY A 133 13.58 5.05 -11.93
N GLY A 134 13.01 6.20 -11.57
CA GLY A 134 13.77 7.44 -11.32
C GLY A 134 14.33 7.57 -9.90
N SER A 135 13.96 6.67 -8.98
CA SER A 135 14.33 6.74 -7.57
C SER A 135 15.59 5.91 -7.28
N PRO A 136 16.57 6.42 -6.52
CA PRO A 136 17.71 5.62 -6.08
C PRO A 136 17.31 4.59 -5.02
N SER A 137 17.97 3.43 -5.04
CA SER A 137 17.81 2.37 -4.04
C SER A 137 18.39 2.73 -2.68
N GLN A 138 17.67 2.40 -1.61
CA GLN A 138 18.16 2.45 -0.23
C GLN A 138 18.30 1.02 0.31
N LEU A 139 19.52 0.65 0.73
CA LEU A 139 19.83 -0.68 1.26
C LEU A 139 20.21 -0.57 2.73
N LYS A 140 19.21 -0.67 3.62
CA LYS A 140 19.33 -0.47 5.07
C LYS A 140 19.46 -1.76 5.87
N GLY A 141 19.32 -2.92 5.23
CA GLY A 141 19.40 -4.23 5.85
C GLY A 141 20.03 -5.28 4.93
N TYR A 142 20.04 -6.53 5.39
CA TYR A 142 20.66 -7.64 4.67
C TYR A 142 19.84 -8.07 3.45
N THR A 143 20.54 -8.46 2.39
CA THR A 143 19.94 -9.22 1.29
C THR A 143 20.44 -10.65 1.38
N GLU A 144 19.52 -11.60 1.52
CA GLU A 144 19.82 -13.03 1.55
C GLU A 144 19.46 -13.67 0.22
N VAL A 145 20.26 -14.65 -0.23
CA VAL A 145 19.91 -15.53 -1.35
C VAL A 145 19.58 -16.90 -0.77
N ALA A 146 18.33 -17.34 -0.98
CA ALA A 146 17.83 -18.62 -0.49
C ALA A 146 18.16 -19.78 -1.43
#